data_AF-K1RA40-F1
#
_entry.id   AF-K1RA40-F1
#
_cell.length_a   1.000
_cell.length_b   1.000
_cell.length_c   1.000
_cell.angle_alpha   90.00
_cell.angle_beta   90.00
_cell.angle_gamma   90.00
#
_symmetry.space_group_name_H-M   'P 1'
#
loop_
_entity.id
_entity.type
_entity.pdbx_description
1 polymer ?
#
loop_
_entity_poly.entity_id
_entity_poly.type
_entity_poly.pdbx_seq_one_letter_code
_entity_poly.pdbx_strand_id
1 'polypeptide(L)'
;MAEGKDQIQKVPQNERLVLKLDTCIQTYTWDCGLACCCMVLRYLGKDDSCVYTSDLEELQCGQSIWTIDLGYLLLKYKVKVEFTTVTLGVDDQYAKKPFYMQNFDKDADRVGRKFAEASQAGLEVSKRSLTMSDIVNHLSEGNLMICLVDWSLLECIWCDRVKQQCLNWCGHCCKSYQEVCCSRMDRFDKARKSHGTDEDK
;
A
#
# COMPACT_ATOMS: atom_id res chain seq x y z
N MET A 1 -8.01 34.40 -1.32
CA MET A 1 -8.18 34.06 0.10
C MET A 1 -7.83 32.60 0.22
N ALA A 2 -6.62 32.32 0.70
CA ALA A 2 -6.08 30.97 0.84
C ALA A 2 -6.00 30.70 2.35
N GLU A 3 -6.90 29.86 2.84
CA GLU A 3 -6.87 29.34 4.20
C GLU A 3 -6.89 27.82 4.09
N GLY A 4 -5.96 27.14 4.75
CA GLY A 4 -5.95 25.68 4.81
C GLY A 4 -4.57 25.03 4.71
N LYS A 5 -3.58 25.53 5.45
CA LYS A 5 -2.49 24.69 5.95
C LYS A 5 -2.21 25.06 7.40
N ASP A 6 -1.81 24.04 8.15
CA ASP A 6 -1.35 24.05 9.55
C ASP A 6 -2.48 24.03 10.59
N GLN A 7 -2.74 22.85 11.18
CA GLN A 7 -1.98 22.37 12.34
C GLN A 7 -2.20 20.87 12.55
N ILE A 8 -1.23 20.03 12.20
CA ILE A 8 -1.18 18.66 12.72
C ILE A 8 -0.49 18.77 14.08
N GLN A 9 -1.28 18.71 15.16
CA GLN A 9 -0.74 18.67 16.52
C GLN A 9 0.10 17.40 16.69
N LYS A 10 1.35 17.55 17.11
CA LYS A 10 2.20 16.43 17.53
C LYS A 10 1.49 15.68 18.66
N VAL A 11 1.21 14.40 18.43
CA VAL A 11 0.49 13.54 19.38
C VAL A 11 1.38 13.29 20.61
N PRO A 12 0.92 13.61 21.83
CA PRO A 12 1.62 13.28 23.07
C PRO A 12 1.92 11.78 23.20
N GLN A 13 3.07 11.47 23.79
CA GLN A 13 3.49 10.10 24.06
C GLN A 13 2.47 9.42 25.00
N ASN A 14 1.75 8.41 24.49
CA ASN A 14 0.63 7.64 25.07
C ASN A 14 -0.79 7.94 24.54
N GLU A 15 -0.95 8.86 23.59
CA GLU A 15 -2.26 9.06 22.96
C GLU A 15 -2.41 8.22 21.69
N ARG A 16 -3.57 7.57 21.52
CA ARG A 16 -3.86 6.72 20.37
C ARG A 16 -4.15 7.61 19.16
N LEU A 17 -3.21 7.69 18.23
CA LEU A 17 -3.47 8.29 16.92
C LEU A 17 -4.37 7.36 16.09
N VAL A 18 -5.48 7.91 15.59
CA VAL A 18 -6.40 7.22 14.67
C VAL A 18 -6.59 8.08 13.44
N LEU A 19 -6.05 7.63 12.32
CA LEU A 19 -6.29 8.24 11.02
C LEU A 19 -7.57 7.61 10.46
N LYS A 20 -8.62 8.41 10.27
CA LYS A 20 -9.91 7.93 9.76
C LYS A 20 -9.88 7.93 8.23
N LEU A 21 -9.63 6.77 7.63
CA LEU A 21 -9.65 6.58 6.18
C LEU A 21 -10.97 5.91 5.77
N ASP A 22 -11.63 6.45 4.76
CA ASP A 22 -12.77 5.78 4.14
C ASP A 22 -12.27 4.59 3.31
N THR A 23 -12.79 3.39 3.60
CA THR A 23 -12.35 2.17 2.93
C THR A 23 -12.79 2.16 1.47
N CYS A 24 -11.85 1.85 0.56
CA CYS A 24 -12.13 1.52 -0.84
C CYS A 24 -11.91 0.02 -1.04
N ILE A 25 -12.95 -0.68 -1.49
CA ILE A 25 -12.88 -2.11 -1.78
C ILE A 25 -12.35 -2.27 -3.21
N GLN A 26 -11.30 -3.07 -3.37
CA GLN A 26 -10.78 -3.44 -4.68
C GLN A 26 -11.86 -4.18 -5.50
N THR A 27 -11.91 -3.95 -6.80
CA THR A 27 -12.94 -4.53 -7.67
C THR A 27 -12.45 -5.79 -8.38
N TYR A 28 -11.14 -5.87 -8.63
CA TYR A 28 -10.50 -6.97 -9.35
C TYR A 28 -9.44 -7.65 -8.49
N THR A 29 -8.78 -8.68 -9.02
CA THR A 29 -7.71 -9.39 -8.30
C THR A 29 -6.37 -8.66 -8.32
N TRP A 30 -6.24 -7.61 -9.14
CA TRP A 30 -4.97 -6.93 -9.46
C TRP A 30 -4.94 -5.45 -9.05
N ASP A 31 -6.06 -4.88 -8.60
CA ASP A 31 -6.25 -3.43 -8.39
C ASP A 31 -6.18 -2.99 -6.92
N CYS A 32 -5.72 -3.85 -6.00
CA CYS A 32 -5.61 -3.50 -4.58
C CYS A 32 -4.76 -2.24 -4.35
N GLY A 33 -3.72 -2.03 -5.16
CA GLY A 33 -2.92 -0.81 -5.14
C GLY A 33 -3.69 0.46 -5.53
N LEU A 34 -4.59 0.38 -6.52
CA LEU A 34 -5.45 1.50 -6.91
C LEU A 34 -6.45 1.83 -5.80
N ALA A 35 -7.06 0.81 -5.19
CA ALA A 35 -7.94 0.98 -4.04
C ALA A 35 -7.20 1.69 -2.89
N CYS A 36 -5.95 1.33 -2.60
CA CYS A 36 -5.10 2.04 -1.64
C CYS A 36 -4.90 3.52 -2.01
N CYS A 37 -4.62 3.83 -3.28
CA CYS A 37 -4.50 5.21 -3.74
C CYS A 37 -5.81 6.00 -3.57
N CYS A 38 -6.97 5.42 -3.90
CA CYS A 38 -8.28 6.03 -3.65
C CYS A 38 -8.47 6.39 -2.17
N MET A 39 -8.13 5.47 -1.24
CA MET A 39 -8.22 5.74 0.21
C MET A 39 -7.32 6.93 0.62
N VAL A 40 -6.10 6.99 0.10
CA VAL A 40 -5.17 8.11 0.35
C VAL A 40 -5.72 9.42 -0.20
N LEU A 41 -6.20 9.43 -1.45
CA LEU A 41 -6.71 10.64 -2.10
C LEU A 41 -7.94 11.20 -1.37
N ARG A 42 -8.91 10.34 -1.03
CA ARG A 42 -10.10 10.73 -0.27
C ARG A 42 -9.75 11.29 1.10
N TYR A 43 -8.82 10.65 1.82
CA TYR A 43 -8.32 11.15 3.10
C TYR A 43 -7.71 12.55 2.98
N LEU A 44 -7.03 12.84 1.87
CA LEU A 44 -6.42 14.13 1.59
C LEU A 44 -7.38 15.14 0.93
N GLY A 45 -8.68 14.82 0.80
CA GLY A 45 -9.67 15.69 0.17
C GLY A 45 -9.46 15.87 -1.33
N LYS A 46 -8.86 14.89 -2.00
CA LYS A 46 -8.61 14.88 -3.44
C LYS A 46 -9.62 13.99 -4.15
N ASP A 47 -10.12 14.44 -5.30
CA ASP A 47 -11.00 13.65 -6.15
C ASP A 47 -10.27 12.42 -6.70
N ASP A 48 -10.90 11.25 -6.60
CA ASP A 48 -10.36 9.97 -7.07
C ASP A 48 -11.14 9.37 -8.25
N SER A 49 -12.06 10.14 -8.83
CA SER A 49 -12.95 9.68 -9.92
C SER A 49 -12.22 9.21 -11.18
N CYS A 50 -11.01 9.73 -11.43
CA CYS A 50 -10.19 9.39 -12.60
C CYS A 50 -9.25 8.19 -12.40
N VAL A 51 -9.10 7.66 -11.17
CA VAL A 51 -8.09 6.64 -10.84
C VAL A 51 -8.24 5.38 -11.69
N TYR A 52 -9.47 4.94 -11.94
CA TYR A 52 -9.78 3.73 -12.73
C TYR A 52 -10.03 4.03 -14.22
N THR A 53 -9.87 5.28 -14.67
CA THR A 53 -10.12 5.69 -16.05
C THR A 53 -8.85 6.28 -16.65
N SER A 54 -8.81 7.60 -16.86
CA SER A 54 -7.73 8.28 -17.56
C SER A 54 -6.38 8.16 -16.86
N ASP A 55 -6.36 8.06 -15.52
CA ASP A 55 -5.10 7.87 -14.78
C ASP A 55 -4.50 6.48 -15.03
N LEU A 56 -5.33 5.44 -15.03
CA LEU A 56 -4.89 4.07 -15.29
C LEU A 56 -4.41 3.91 -16.74
N GLU A 57 -5.10 4.54 -17.69
CA GLU A 57 -4.69 4.58 -19.10
C GLU A 57 -3.32 5.27 -19.27
N GLU A 58 -3.08 6.38 -18.57
CA GLU A 58 -1.80 7.11 -18.61
C GLU A 58 -0.64 6.31 -18.00
N LEU A 59 -0.89 5.49 -16.97
CA LEU A 59 0.13 4.62 -16.39
C LEU A 59 0.61 3.54 -17.36
N GLN A 60 -0.20 3.18 -18.36
CA GLN A 60 0.09 2.15 -19.36
C GLN A 60 0.49 0.79 -18.74
N CYS A 61 -0.04 0.48 -17.56
CA CYS A 61 0.27 -0.75 -16.82
C CYS A 61 -0.76 -1.87 -17.04
N GLY A 62 -1.90 -1.56 -17.67
CA GLY A 62 -3.01 -2.51 -17.84
C GLY A 62 -3.43 -3.11 -16.48
N GLN A 63 -3.40 -4.45 -16.38
CA GLN A 63 -3.71 -5.18 -15.14
C GLN A 63 -2.45 -5.56 -14.33
N SER A 64 -1.26 -5.10 -14.74
CA SER A 64 0.01 -5.42 -14.07
C SER A 64 0.55 -4.18 -13.37
N ILE A 65 -0.13 -3.80 -12.28
CA ILE A 65 0.25 -2.63 -11.49
C ILE A 65 1.41 -2.98 -10.56
N TRP A 66 2.44 -2.14 -10.58
CA TRP A 66 3.57 -2.21 -9.65
C TRP A 66 3.52 -1.06 -8.66
N THR A 67 4.15 -1.22 -7.50
CA THR A 67 4.14 -0.20 -6.44
C THR A 67 4.68 1.15 -6.95
N ILE A 68 5.66 1.15 -7.86
CA ILE A 68 6.19 2.40 -8.45
C ILE A 68 5.12 3.15 -9.26
N ASP A 69 4.18 2.45 -9.90
CA ASP A 69 3.05 3.07 -10.62
C ASP A 69 2.17 3.85 -9.65
N LEU A 70 1.93 3.31 -8.46
CA LEU A 70 1.18 3.98 -7.40
C LEU A 70 1.87 5.28 -6.94
N GLY A 71 3.21 5.25 -6.86
CA GLY A 71 4.01 6.45 -6.55
C GLY A 71 3.80 7.56 -7.58
N TYR A 72 3.85 7.22 -8.87
CA TYR A 72 3.57 8.16 -9.97
C TYR A 72 2.12 8.66 -9.96
N LEU A 73 1.15 7.77 -9.68
CA LEU A 73 -0.25 8.15 -9.56
C LEU A 73 -0.44 9.19 -8.45
N LEU A 74 0.04 8.94 -7.23
CA LEU A 74 -0.07 9.88 -6.12
C LEU A 74 0.66 11.20 -6.39
N LEU A 75 1.82 11.14 -7.08
CA LEU A 75 2.57 12.33 -7.49
C LEU A 75 1.79 13.21 -8.48
N LYS A 76 1.02 12.63 -9.40
CA LYS A 76 0.12 13.36 -10.32
C LYS A 76 -0.85 14.24 -9.54
N TYR A 77 -1.38 13.70 -8.44
CA TYR A 77 -2.28 14.38 -7.50
C TYR A 77 -1.58 15.34 -6.53
N LYS A 78 -0.27 15.59 -6.70
CA LYS A 78 0.55 16.48 -5.86
C LYS A 78 0.58 16.02 -4.39
N VAL A 79 0.50 14.72 -4.16
CA VAL A 79 0.80 14.11 -2.86
C VAL A 79 2.32 14.01 -2.74
N LYS A 80 2.88 14.43 -1.60
CA LYS A 80 4.29 14.21 -1.31
C LYS A 80 4.49 12.73 -0.99
N VAL A 81 5.31 12.05 -1.77
CA VAL A 81 5.56 10.61 -1.64
C VAL A 81 7.03 10.38 -1.38
N GLU A 82 7.34 9.64 -0.31
CA GLU A 82 8.62 8.97 -0.14
C GLU A 82 8.43 7.50 -0.54
N PHE A 83 9.20 7.03 -1.51
CA PHE A 83 9.15 5.65 -1.98
C PHE A 83 10.36 4.88 -1.45
N THR A 84 10.12 3.80 -0.70
CA THR A 84 11.16 2.90 -0.19
C THR A 84 11.00 1.52 -0.81
N THR A 85 12.11 0.89 -1.19
CA THR A 85 12.13 -0.45 -1.76
C THR A 85 13.47 -1.12 -1.54
N VAL A 86 13.53 -2.44 -1.48
CA VAL A 86 14.79 -3.20 -1.53
C VAL A 86 15.23 -3.52 -2.96
N THR A 87 14.31 -3.44 -3.92
CA THR A 87 14.51 -3.81 -5.33
C THR A 87 14.22 -2.61 -6.21
N LEU A 88 15.18 -2.23 -7.06
CA LEU A 88 14.99 -1.22 -8.10
C LEU A 88 14.75 -1.94 -9.42
N GLY A 89 13.61 -1.69 -10.06
CA GLY A 89 13.18 -2.41 -11.25
C GLY A 89 12.26 -3.58 -10.94
N VAL A 90 12.27 -4.57 -11.82
CA VAL A 90 11.59 -5.85 -11.64
C VAL A 90 12.65 -6.87 -11.19
N ASP A 91 12.34 -7.68 -10.18
CA ASP A 91 13.20 -8.82 -9.84
C ASP A 91 12.95 -9.95 -10.85
N ASP A 92 14.02 -10.41 -11.48
CA ASP A 92 14.03 -11.47 -12.50
C ASP A 92 13.38 -12.78 -11.99
N GLN A 93 13.33 -13.00 -10.68
CA GLN A 93 12.65 -14.15 -10.07
C GLN A 93 11.13 -14.10 -10.28
N TYR A 94 10.53 -12.91 -10.46
CA TYR A 94 9.11 -12.76 -10.77
C TYR A 94 8.75 -13.23 -12.19
N ALA A 95 9.72 -13.36 -13.10
CA ALA A 95 9.49 -13.90 -14.45
C ALA A 95 8.87 -15.31 -14.42
N LYS A 96 9.05 -16.03 -13.31
CA LYS A 96 8.55 -17.40 -13.11
C LYS A 96 7.16 -17.47 -12.48
N LYS A 97 6.60 -16.35 -11.99
CA LYS A 97 5.27 -16.35 -11.35
C LYS A 97 4.16 -16.17 -12.41
N PRO A 98 3.08 -16.98 -12.38
CA PRO A 98 2.03 -16.97 -13.40
C PRO A 98 1.39 -15.60 -13.65
N PHE A 99 1.31 -14.75 -12.61
CA PHE A 99 0.77 -13.40 -12.71
C PHE A 99 1.59 -12.48 -13.62
N TYR A 100 2.92 -12.59 -13.63
CA TYR A 100 3.81 -11.70 -14.38
C TYR A 100 4.24 -12.26 -15.75
N MET A 101 4.08 -13.56 -15.98
CA MET A 101 4.59 -14.26 -17.16
C MET A 101 4.09 -13.70 -18.51
N GLN A 102 2.86 -13.18 -18.60
CA GLN A 102 2.30 -12.77 -19.89
C GLN A 102 2.84 -11.43 -20.41
N ASN A 103 3.28 -10.53 -19.51
CA ASN A 103 3.70 -9.16 -19.87
C ASN A 103 5.09 -8.81 -19.34
N PHE A 104 5.86 -9.79 -18.85
CA PHE A 104 7.10 -9.56 -18.09
C PHE A 104 8.08 -8.60 -18.77
N ASP A 105 8.39 -8.81 -20.06
CA ASP A 105 9.37 -7.96 -20.76
C ASP A 105 8.89 -6.50 -20.88
N LYS A 106 7.59 -6.30 -21.16
CA LYS A 106 6.99 -4.97 -21.24
C LYS A 106 6.92 -4.29 -19.87
N ASP A 107 6.63 -5.06 -18.83
CA ASP A 107 6.60 -4.57 -17.45
C ASP A 107 8.01 -4.24 -16.95
N ALA A 108 9.00 -5.07 -17.24
CA ALA A 108 10.40 -4.83 -16.89
C ALA A 108 10.92 -3.52 -17.50
N ASP A 109 10.70 -3.31 -18.81
CA ASP A 109 11.09 -2.08 -19.50
C ASP A 109 10.37 -0.85 -18.92
N ARG A 110 9.05 -0.95 -18.70
CA ARG A 110 8.22 0.15 -18.16
C ARG A 110 8.61 0.52 -16.74
N VAL A 111 8.69 -0.47 -15.86
CA VAL A 111 9.05 -0.31 -14.44
C VAL A 111 10.49 0.19 -14.33
N GLY A 112 11.41 -0.37 -15.12
CA GLY A 112 12.80 0.08 -15.21
C GLY A 112 12.91 1.56 -15.58
N ARG A 113 12.19 2.00 -16.62
CA ARG A 113 12.12 3.43 -16.99
C ARG A 113 11.58 4.30 -15.87
N LYS A 114 10.48 3.89 -15.23
CA LYS A 114 9.89 4.64 -14.11
C LYS A 114 10.88 4.82 -12.96
N PHE A 115 11.67 3.80 -12.62
CA PHE A 115 12.74 3.97 -11.63
C PHE A 115 13.85 4.91 -12.10
N ALA A 116 14.26 4.83 -13.37
CA ALA A 116 15.30 5.69 -13.94
C ALA A 116 14.86 7.17 -13.99
N GLU A 117 13.59 7.42 -14.25
CA GLU A 117 13.01 8.76 -14.41
C GLU A 117 12.43 9.35 -13.11
N ALA A 118 12.33 8.54 -12.04
CA ALA A 118 11.64 8.91 -10.80
C ALA A 118 12.10 10.26 -10.22
N SER A 119 13.43 10.45 -10.11
CA SER A 119 13.98 11.70 -9.59
C SER A 119 13.64 12.92 -10.46
N GLN A 120 13.62 12.76 -11.79
CA GLN A 120 13.25 13.84 -12.70
C GLN A 120 11.76 14.16 -12.64
N ALA A 121 10.92 13.14 -12.40
CA ALA A 121 9.50 13.31 -12.19
C ALA A 121 9.15 13.94 -10.83
N GLY A 122 10.11 13.99 -9.89
CA GLY A 122 9.90 14.49 -8.53
C GLY A 122 9.46 13.43 -7.52
N LEU A 123 9.65 12.14 -7.84
CA LEU A 123 9.43 11.02 -6.93
C LEU A 123 10.75 10.63 -6.25
N GLU A 124 10.82 10.83 -4.94
CA GLU A 124 11.98 10.45 -4.14
C GLU A 124 11.96 8.94 -3.88
N VAL A 125 12.91 8.21 -4.48
CA VAL A 125 13.07 6.76 -4.32
C VAL A 125 14.32 6.47 -3.51
N SER A 126 14.19 5.67 -2.45
CA SER A 126 15.32 5.18 -1.66
C SER A 126 15.38 3.65 -1.64
N LYS A 127 16.54 3.09 -1.98
CA LYS A 127 16.77 1.65 -1.94
C LYS A 127 17.14 1.20 -0.52
N ARG A 128 16.15 0.93 0.32
CA ARG A 128 16.29 0.47 1.72
C ARG A 128 15.02 -0.24 2.19
N SER A 129 15.16 -1.17 3.13
CA SER A 129 14.02 -1.63 3.95
C SER A 129 13.87 -0.72 5.17
N LEU A 130 12.64 -0.47 5.60
CA LEU A 130 12.35 0.26 6.83
C LEU A 130 12.50 -0.65 8.05
N THR A 131 12.78 -0.08 9.22
CA THR A 131 12.59 -0.76 10.51
C THR A 131 11.17 -0.54 11.02
N MET A 132 10.70 -1.35 11.99
CA MET A 132 9.42 -1.07 12.64
C MET A 132 9.40 0.28 13.36
N SER A 133 10.56 0.71 13.88
CA SER A 133 10.69 2.04 14.50
C SER A 133 10.48 3.15 13.47
N ASP A 134 11.04 3.02 12.27
CA ASP A 134 10.81 4.01 11.19
C ASP A 134 9.33 4.10 10.82
N ILE A 135 8.66 2.96 10.70
CA ILE A 135 7.23 2.88 10.37
C ILE A 135 6.38 3.52 11.48
N VAL A 136 6.63 3.17 12.75
CA VAL A 136 5.90 3.72 13.90
C VAL A 136 6.12 5.23 13.99
N ASN A 137 7.36 5.70 13.81
CA ASN A 137 7.67 7.13 13.83
C ASN A 137 6.92 7.87 12.70
N HIS A 138 6.97 7.35 11.47
CA HIS A 138 6.27 7.94 10.31
C HIS A 138 4.77 8.05 10.54
N LEU A 139 4.14 6.96 11.03
CA LEU A 139 2.71 6.95 11.32
C LEU A 139 2.35 7.87 12.49
N SER A 140 3.21 7.98 13.51
CA SER A 140 2.98 8.84 14.68
C SER A 140 2.93 10.33 14.35
N GLU A 141 3.50 10.74 13.23
CA GLU A 141 3.44 12.10 12.70
C GLU A 141 2.13 12.39 11.94
N GLY A 142 1.22 11.42 11.83
CA GLY A 142 -0.03 11.57 11.09
C GLY A 142 0.09 11.27 9.59
N ASN A 143 1.21 10.70 9.17
CA ASN A 143 1.43 10.35 7.77
C ASN A 143 0.76 9.01 7.41
N LEU A 144 0.39 8.85 6.14
CA LEU A 144 -0.11 7.60 5.58
C LEU A 144 1.02 6.73 5.04
N MET A 145 0.79 5.42 4.97
CA MET A 145 1.71 4.44 4.37
C MET A 145 0.91 3.42 3.56
N ILE A 146 1.31 3.20 2.31
CA ILE A 146 0.92 2.03 1.53
C ILE A 146 2.08 1.03 1.65
N CYS A 147 1.78 -0.19 2.08
CA CYS A 147 2.79 -1.22 2.33
C CYS A 147 2.39 -2.52 1.64
N LEU A 148 3.31 -3.07 0.84
CA LEU A 148 3.14 -4.39 0.25
C LEU A 148 3.42 -5.46 1.31
N VAL A 149 2.55 -6.45 1.42
CA VAL A 149 2.60 -7.50 2.43
C VAL A 149 2.20 -8.84 1.83
N ASP A 150 2.78 -9.93 2.32
CA ASP A 150 2.24 -11.27 2.13
C ASP A 150 1.03 -11.48 3.04
N TRP A 151 -0.15 -11.47 2.42
CA TRP A 151 -1.42 -11.62 3.13
C TRP A 151 -1.53 -12.95 3.90
N SER A 152 -0.82 -14.00 3.47
CA SER A 152 -0.86 -15.32 4.13
C SER A 152 -0.17 -15.34 5.49
N LEU A 153 0.68 -14.34 5.76
CA LEU A 153 1.39 -14.16 7.02
C LEU A 153 0.72 -13.15 7.95
N LEU A 154 -0.34 -12.47 7.50
CA LEU A 154 -1.12 -11.58 8.33
C LEU A 154 -2.04 -12.38 9.25
N GLU A 155 -1.93 -12.12 10.55
CA GLU A 155 -2.78 -12.69 11.59
C GLU A 155 -3.57 -11.57 12.25
N CYS A 156 -4.89 -11.70 12.30
CA CYS A 156 -5.75 -10.67 12.88
C CYS A 156 -6.07 -11.04 14.33
N ILE A 157 -5.62 -10.23 15.28
CA ILE A 157 -5.84 -10.42 16.73
C ILE A 157 -7.33 -10.52 17.06
N TRP A 158 -8.18 -9.84 16.28
CA TRP A 158 -9.63 -9.85 16.46
C TRP A 158 -10.29 -10.99 15.69
N CYS A 159 -10.03 -11.13 14.38
CA CYS A 159 -10.70 -12.15 13.56
C CYS A 159 -10.30 -13.58 13.95
N ASP A 160 -9.06 -13.82 14.39
CA ASP A 160 -8.63 -15.17 14.78
C ASP A 160 -9.19 -15.61 16.13
N ARG A 161 -9.54 -14.67 17.03
CA ARG A 161 -10.31 -14.97 18.25
C ARG A 161 -11.74 -15.40 17.93
N VAL A 162 -12.36 -14.78 16.93
CA VAL A 162 -13.71 -15.15 16.46
C VAL A 162 -13.71 -16.57 15.87
N LYS A 163 -12.69 -16.92 15.07
CA LYS A 163 -12.52 -18.31 14.56
C LYS A 163 -12.41 -19.35 15.68
N GLN A 164 -11.74 -19.03 16.79
CA GLN A 164 -11.62 -19.94 17.94
C GLN A 164 -12.91 -20.07 18.76
N GLN A 165 -13.73 -19.02 18.84
CA GLN A 165 -15.01 -19.05 19.58
C GLN A 165 -16.18 -19.63 18.77
N CYS A 166 -16.10 -19.65 17.44
CA CYS A 166 -17.12 -20.19 16.55
C CYS A 166 -16.95 -21.68 16.20
N LEU A 167 -16.09 -22.42 16.90
CA LEU A 167 -15.92 -23.87 16.69
C LEU A 167 -17.16 -24.69 17.05
N ASN A 168 -18.17 -24.09 17.71
CA ASN A 168 -19.47 -24.71 17.91
C ASN A 168 -20.58 -23.77 17.43
N TRP A 169 -21.33 -24.25 16.43
CA TRP A 169 -22.64 -23.78 16.00
C TRP A 169 -22.67 -22.58 15.03
N CYS A 170 -23.28 -22.83 13.85
CA CYS A 170 -23.72 -21.87 12.84
C CYS A 170 -22.62 -21.23 11.96
N GLY A 171 -22.45 -21.80 10.75
CA GLY A 171 -21.69 -21.22 9.62
C GLY A 171 -22.31 -19.95 9.03
N HIS A 172 -22.94 -19.11 9.85
CA HIS A 172 -23.57 -17.84 9.50
C HIS A 172 -23.27 -16.71 10.49
N CYS A 173 -22.45 -16.94 11.53
CA CYS A 173 -22.20 -15.93 12.58
C CYS A 173 -20.99 -15.00 12.32
N CYS A 174 -20.20 -15.20 11.26
CA CYS A 174 -19.00 -14.41 10.96
C CYS A 174 -19.28 -13.11 10.19
N LYS A 175 -20.28 -12.32 10.61
CA LYS A 175 -20.56 -10.99 10.02
C LYS A 175 -20.40 -9.83 11.00
N SER A 176 -19.52 -9.94 11.99
CA SER A 176 -18.91 -8.74 12.58
C SER A 176 -17.64 -8.42 11.79
N TYR A 177 -17.80 -7.99 10.53
CA TYR A 177 -16.74 -7.22 9.90
C TYR A 177 -16.63 -5.95 10.74
N GLN A 178 -15.68 -5.90 11.66
CA GLN A 178 -15.20 -4.61 12.12
C GLN A 178 -14.61 -3.92 10.88
N GLU A 179 -14.89 -2.63 10.70
CA GLU A 179 -14.29 -1.80 9.62
C GLU A 179 -12.75 -1.79 9.67
N VAL A 180 -12.16 -2.31 10.76
CA VAL A 180 -10.74 -2.34 11.04
C VAL A 180 -10.33 -3.75 11.49
N CYS A 181 -9.25 -4.30 10.92
CA CYS A 181 -8.54 -5.45 11.46
C CYS A 181 -7.26 -5.00 12.19
N CYS A 182 -6.85 -5.74 13.21
CA CYS A 182 -5.65 -5.46 14.00
C CYS A 182 -4.64 -6.61 13.86
N SER A 183 -3.43 -6.30 13.38
CA SER A 183 -2.32 -7.25 13.31
C SER A 183 -1.27 -6.95 14.39
N ARG A 184 -0.58 -7.98 14.88
CA ARG A 184 0.57 -7.78 15.77
C ARG A 184 1.74 -7.19 14.99
N MET A 185 2.52 -6.30 15.62
CA MET A 185 3.67 -5.65 14.98
C MET A 185 4.69 -6.66 14.43
N ASP A 186 4.98 -7.74 15.16
CA ASP A 186 5.92 -8.78 14.72
C ASP A 186 5.40 -9.58 13.53
N ARG A 187 4.09 -9.85 13.46
CA ARG A 187 3.45 -10.51 12.31
C ARG A 187 3.40 -9.61 11.09
N PHE A 188 3.06 -8.34 11.27
CA PHE A 188 3.13 -7.34 10.22
C PHE A 188 4.56 -7.18 9.69
N ASP A 189 5.57 -7.08 10.56
CA ASP A 189 6.97 -6.97 10.14
C ASP A 189 7.42 -8.20 9.35
N LYS A 190 7.00 -9.39 9.76
CA LYS A 190 7.24 -10.64 9.02
C LYS A 190 6.56 -10.63 7.65
N ALA A 191 5.29 -10.23 7.59
CA ALA A 191 4.49 -10.25 6.36
C ALA A 191 4.99 -9.24 5.31
N ARG A 192 5.44 -8.05 5.73
CA ARG A 192 6.01 -7.07 4.80
C ARG A 192 7.44 -7.42 4.37
N LYS A 193 8.13 -8.29 5.10
CA LYS A 193 9.51 -8.67 4.80
C LYS A 193 9.65 -9.98 4.03
N SER A 194 8.60 -10.77 3.89
CA SER A 194 8.67 -12.06 3.23
C SER A 194 9.04 -11.99 1.75
N HIS A 195 9.39 -13.15 1.19
CA HIS A 195 9.68 -13.29 -0.23
C HIS A 195 8.52 -12.78 -1.09
N GLY A 196 8.80 -11.91 -2.07
CA GLY A 196 7.75 -11.26 -2.83
C GLY A 196 7.43 -9.83 -2.39
N THR A 197 8.11 -9.32 -1.34
CA THR A 197 7.99 -7.96 -0.82
C THR A 197 9.36 -7.32 -0.54
N ASP A 198 10.01 -7.56 0.62
CA ASP A 198 11.37 -7.07 0.92
C ASP A 198 12.47 -8.16 0.86
N GLU A 199 12.12 -9.44 0.72
CA GLU A 199 13.09 -10.55 0.64
C GLU A 199 13.36 -11.02 -0.79
N ASP A 200 13.39 -10.08 -1.73
CA ASP A 200 13.83 -10.34 -3.11
C ASP A 200 15.37 -10.27 -3.15
N LYS A 201 16.03 -11.39 -2.84
CA LYS A 201 17.50 -11.55 -2.89
C LYS A 201 17.95 -12.43 -4.04
#